data_AF-A0A957SBH3-F1
#
_entry.id   AF-A0A957SBH3-F1
#
_cell.length_a   1.000
_cell.length_b   1.000
_cell.length_c   1.000
_cell.angle_alpha   90.00
_cell.angle_beta   90.00
_cell.angle_gamma   90.00
#
_symmetry.space_group_name_H-M   'P 1'
#
loop_
_entity.id
_entity.type
_entity.pdbx_description
1 polymer ?
#
loop_
_entity_poly.entity_id
_entity_poly.type
_entity_poly.pdbx_seq_one_letter_code
_entity_poly.pdbx_strand_id
1 'polypeptide(L)'
;MSERSLTITGAPAINLRRQRRPGETLIQVFLFLCGAISILTTIGIVYILGRESWLFFRLDEVTFTKFFLTTQWQPAIGKFGIWALATATLVTSFIAMLIALPLGLGVAIYLSEYASERARSLLKPILEVLAGVPTVVYGYFALTFMTPLLRIFFGDQV
;
A
#
# COMPACT_ATOMS: atom_id res chain seq x y z
N MET A 1 -60.49 -23.78 -41.47
CA MET A 1 -59.54 -24.06 -40.37
C MET A 1 -58.14 -23.91 -40.95
N SER A 2 -57.46 -22.81 -40.63
CA SER A 2 -56.24 -22.35 -41.29
C SER A 2 -55.03 -22.80 -40.48
N GLU A 3 -54.21 -23.68 -41.05
CA GLU A 3 -52.86 -23.94 -40.54
C GLU A 3 -51.86 -23.23 -41.45
N ARG A 4 -51.41 -22.04 -41.05
CA ARG A 4 -50.22 -21.41 -41.61
C ARG A 4 -49.00 -22.06 -40.98
N SER A 5 -48.41 -23.02 -41.70
CA SER A 5 -47.04 -23.48 -41.46
C SER A 5 -46.07 -22.31 -41.70
N LEU A 6 -45.59 -21.69 -40.62
CA LEU A 6 -44.50 -20.72 -40.66
C LEU A 6 -43.17 -21.49 -40.78
N THR A 7 -42.74 -21.73 -42.00
CA THR A 7 -41.39 -22.22 -42.30
C THR A 7 -40.40 -21.10 -41.95
N ILE A 8 -39.70 -21.22 -40.81
CA ILE A 8 -38.59 -20.34 -40.45
C ILE A 8 -37.41 -20.66 -41.38
N THR A 9 -37.35 -19.97 -42.51
CA THR A 9 -36.23 -20.04 -43.44
C THR A 9 -35.13 -19.10 -42.98
N GLY A 10 -33.97 -19.65 -42.62
CA GLY A 10 -32.71 -18.89 -42.59
C GLY A 10 -32.24 -18.42 -41.22
N ALA A 11 -31.88 -19.35 -40.33
CA ALA A 11 -30.89 -19.02 -39.30
C ALA A 11 -29.51 -18.94 -39.97
N PRO A 12 -28.77 -17.82 -39.89
CA PRO A 12 -27.42 -17.73 -40.42
C PRO A 12 -26.52 -18.73 -39.69
N ALA A 13 -25.81 -19.58 -40.44
CA ALA A 13 -24.85 -20.51 -39.87
C ALA A 13 -23.74 -19.71 -39.16
N ILE A 14 -23.74 -19.71 -37.83
CA ILE A 14 -22.66 -19.10 -37.04
C ILE A 14 -21.38 -19.85 -37.34
N ASN A 15 -20.52 -19.26 -38.15
CA ASN A 15 -19.24 -19.83 -38.51
C ASN A 15 -18.26 -19.65 -37.33
N LEU A 16 -18.17 -20.65 -36.46
CA LEU A 16 -17.30 -20.68 -35.27
C LEU A 16 -15.81 -20.88 -35.62
N ARG A 17 -15.34 -20.38 -36.77
CA ARG A 17 -13.94 -20.56 -37.17
C ARG A 17 -13.05 -19.71 -36.26
N ARG A 18 -12.24 -20.38 -35.44
CA ARG A 18 -11.20 -19.81 -34.57
C ARG A 18 -10.22 -18.98 -35.39
N GLN A 19 -10.50 -17.68 -35.56
CA GLN A 19 -9.54 -16.74 -36.14
C GLN A 19 -8.37 -16.62 -35.18
N ARG A 20 -7.16 -16.94 -35.65
CA ARG A 20 -5.93 -16.78 -34.87
C ARG A 20 -5.71 -15.28 -34.64
N ARG A 21 -5.83 -14.82 -33.39
CA ARG A 21 -5.57 -13.44 -32.97
C ARG A 21 -4.19 -13.36 -32.32
N PRO A 22 -3.09 -13.17 -33.08
CA PRO A 22 -1.74 -13.17 -32.51
C PRO A 22 -1.53 -12.06 -31.46
N GLY A 23 -2.27 -10.94 -31.59
CA GLY A 23 -2.26 -9.86 -30.59
C GLY A 23 -2.80 -10.29 -29.23
N GLU A 24 -3.75 -11.22 -29.19
CA GLU A 24 -4.29 -11.76 -27.94
C GLU A 24 -3.24 -12.59 -27.21
N THR A 25 -2.48 -13.40 -27.95
CA THR A 25 -1.35 -14.17 -27.40
C THR A 25 -0.23 -13.26 -26.88
N LEU A 26 0.10 -12.17 -27.58
CA LEU A 26 1.10 -11.21 -27.12
C LEU A 26 0.69 -10.53 -25.81
N ILE A 27 -0.56 -10.07 -25.71
CA ILE A 27 -1.11 -9.47 -24.48
C ILE A 27 -1.11 -10.50 -23.36
N GLN A 28 -1.54 -11.74 -23.63
CA GLN A 28 -1.58 -12.82 -22.65
C GLN A 28 -0.18 -13.14 -22.11
N VAL A 29 0.83 -13.22 -22.98
CA VAL A 29 2.23 -13.46 -22.58
C VAL A 29 2.76 -12.28 -21.77
N PHE A 30 2.50 -11.04 -22.19
CA PHE A 30 2.94 -9.86 -21.44
C PHE A 30 2.33 -9.81 -20.04
N LEU A 31 1.02 -10.01 -19.91
CA LEU A 31 0.34 -10.07 -18.61
C LEU A 31 0.85 -11.24 -17.76
N PHE A 32 1.10 -12.40 -18.36
CA PHE A 32 1.69 -13.54 -17.66
C PHE A 32 3.10 -13.23 -17.15
N LEU A 33 3.96 -12.60 -17.95
CA LEU A 33 5.29 -12.18 -17.53
C LEU A 33 5.23 -11.15 -16.41
N CYS A 34 4.33 -10.17 -16.50
CA CYS A 34 4.15 -9.15 -15.47
C CYS A 34 3.72 -9.80 -14.13
N GLY A 35 2.77 -10.74 -14.18
CA GLY A 35 2.37 -11.52 -13.02
C GLY A 35 3.50 -12.41 -12.47
N ALA A 36 4.23 -13.09 -13.34
CA ALA A 36 5.36 -13.93 -12.95
C ALA A 36 6.47 -13.11 -12.27
N ILE A 37 6.83 -11.94 -12.81
CA ILE A 37 7.80 -11.02 -12.20
C ILE A 37 7.29 -10.53 -10.83
N SER A 38 6.02 -10.15 -10.71
CA SER A 38 5.44 -9.73 -9.44
C SER A 38 5.55 -10.82 -8.36
N ILE A 39 5.23 -12.07 -8.72
CA ILE A 39 5.36 -13.22 -7.82
C ILE A 39 6.83 -13.46 -7.45
N LEU A 40 7.75 -13.46 -8.43
CA LEU A 40 9.18 -13.64 -8.18
C LEU A 40 9.77 -12.56 -7.28
N THR A 41 9.40 -11.29 -7.49
CA THR A 41 9.81 -10.18 -6.61
C THR A 41 9.27 -10.37 -5.20
N THR A 42 8.01 -10.79 -5.05
CA THR A 42 7.41 -11.07 -3.74
C THR A 42 8.14 -12.19 -3.02
N ILE A 43 8.44 -13.29 -3.71
CA ILE A 43 9.25 -14.40 -3.17
C ILE A 43 10.64 -13.89 -2.77
N GLY A 44 11.27 -13.04 -3.59
CA GLY A 44 12.55 -12.42 -3.31
C GLY A 44 12.53 -11.57 -2.03
N ILE A 45 11.50 -10.75 -1.84
CA ILE A 45 11.31 -9.95 -0.61
C ILE A 45 11.19 -10.87 0.60
N VAL A 46 10.34 -11.89 0.55
CA VAL A 46 10.16 -12.84 1.66
C VAL A 46 11.46 -13.59 1.97
N TYR A 47 12.20 -14.02 0.94
CA TYR A 47 13.49 -14.69 1.11
C TYR A 47 14.53 -13.79 1.78
N ILE A 48 14.67 -12.55 1.32
CA ILE A 48 15.63 -11.59 1.89
C ILE A 48 15.25 -11.28 3.34
N LEU A 49 13.99 -10.95 3.62
CA LEU A 49 13.53 -10.66 4.97
C LEU A 49 13.70 -11.87 5.90
N GLY A 50 13.40 -13.08 5.43
CA GLY A 50 13.60 -14.31 6.19
C GLY A 50 15.07 -14.59 6.50
N ARG A 51 15.96 -14.42 5.51
CA ARG A 51 17.41 -14.58 5.68
C ARG A 51 17.97 -13.58 6.69
N GLU A 52 17.64 -12.30 6.55
CA GLU A 52 18.12 -11.26 7.47
C GLU A 52 17.57 -11.46 8.89
N SER A 53 16.30 -11.85 9.01
CA SER A 53 15.70 -12.20 10.31
C SER A 53 16.42 -13.39 10.97
N TRP A 54 16.78 -14.41 10.18
CA TRP A 54 17.52 -15.56 10.68
C TRP A 54 18.93 -15.19 11.13
N LEU A 55 19.64 -14.35 10.37
CA LEU A 55 20.96 -13.84 10.76
C LEU A 55 20.90 -12.99 12.03
N PHE A 56 19.84 -12.19 12.18
CA PHE A 56 19.60 -11.38 13.38
C PHE A 56 19.50 -12.22 14.66
N PHE A 57 18.76 -13.34 14.64
CA PHE A 57 18.65 -14.25 15.80
C PHE A 57 19.89 -15.14 16.03
N ARG A 58 20.89 -15.09 15.14
CA ARG A 58 22.19 -15.76 15.35
C ARG A 58 23.20 -14.88 16.09
N LEU A 59 22.90 -13.61 16.33
CA LEU A 59 23.71 -12.76 17.18
C LEU A 59 23.60 -13.25 18.62
N ASP A 60 24.73 -13.41 19.32
CA ASP A 60 24.77 -13.91 20.71
C ASP A 60 23.94 -13.05 21.69
N GLU A 61 23.76 -11.78 21.33
CA GLU A 61 22.97 -10.78 22.08
C GLU A 61 21.46 -10.97 21.88
N VAL A 62 21.04 -11.61 20.79
CA VAL A 62 19.63 -11.69 20.34
C VAL A 62 19.14 -13.13 20.37
N THR A 63 18.85 -13.64 21.56
CA THR A 63 18.11 -14.90 21.73
C THR A 63 16.60 -14.64 21.66
N PHE A 64 15.80 -15.60 21.18
CA PHE A 64 14.33 -15.51 21.20
C PHE A 64 13.77 -15.05 22.55
N THR A 65 14.26 -15.60 23.66
CA THR A 65 13.83 -15.21 25.01
C THR A 65 14.14 -13.74 25.32
N LYS A 66 15.38 -13.30 25.06
CA LYS A 66 15.79 -11.90 25.24
C LYS A 66 14.97 -10.96 24.36
N PHE A 67 14.68 -11.35 23.12
CA PHE A 67 13.89 -10.54 22.19
C PHE A 67 12.47 -10.25 22.68
N PHE A 68 11.80 -11.25 23.27
CA PHE A 68 10.44 -11.09 23.80
C PHE A 68 10.37 -10.58 25.25
N LEU A 69 11.39 -10.81 26.08
CA LEU A 69 11.41 -10.36 27.48
C LEU A 69 12.00 -8.95 27.65
N THR A 70 12.89 -8.53 26.75
CA THR A 70 13.48 -7.18 26.81
C THR A 70 12.45 -6.14 26.35
N THR A 71 12.31 -5.06 27.11
CA THR A 71 11.36 -3.98 26.82
C THR A 71 12.01 -2.75 26.17
N GLN A 72 13.32 -2.75 26.00
CA GLN A 72 14.10 -1.64 25.46
C GLN A 72 14.65 -1.99 24.08
N TRP A 73 14.62 -1.03 23.16
CA TRP A 73 15.32 -1.10 21.88
C TRP A 73 16.54 -0.17 21.94
N GLN A 74 17.71 -0.73 22.29
CA GLN A 74 18.99 -0.02 22.34
C GLN A 74 20.09 -0.89 21.72
N PRO A 75 20.19 -0.89 20.37
CA PRO A 75 21.18 -1.71 19.66
C PRO A 75 22.63 -1.43 20.06
N ALA A 76 22.95 -0.20 20.47
CA ALA A 76 24.31 0.21 20.86
C ALA A 76 24.86 -0.55 22.09
N ILE A 77 23.98 -1.13 22.91
CA ILE A 77 24.34 -1.92 24.10
C ILE A 77 23.76 -3.34 24.04
N GLY A 78 23.44 -3.82 22.83
CA GLY A 78 22.98 -5.19 22.61
C GLY A 78 21.57 -5.52 23.11
N LYS A 79 20.70 -4.52 23.28
CA LYS A 79 19.31 -4.72 23.71
C LYS A 79 18.33 -4.61 22.54
N PHE A 80 17.69 -5.73 22.22
CA PHE A 80 16.79 -5.86 21.07
C PHE A 80 15.40 -6.34 21.50
N GLY A 81 14.67 -5.52 22.24
CA GLY A 81 13.31 -5.84 22.69
C GLY A 81 12.24 -5.50 21.66
N ILE A 82 11.37 -6.46 21.30
CA ILE A 82 10.27 -6.22 20.35
C ILE A 82 9.22 -5.24 20.90
N TRP A 83 9.00 -5.25 22.21
CA TRP A 83 7.93 -4.47 22.82
C TRP A 83 8.10 -2.97 22.59
N ALA A 84 9.32 -2.44 22.66
CA ALA A 84 9.58 -1.03 22.38
C ALA A 84 9.10 -0.63 20.97
N LEU A 85 9.42 -1.45 19.96
CA LEU A 85 9.01 -1.21 18.57
C LEU A 85 7.49 -1.37 18.41
N ALA A 86 6.92 -2.45 18.95
CA ALA A 86 5.49 -2.70 18.87
C ALA A 86 4.68 -1.58 19.55
N THR A 87 5.06 -1.16 20.75
CA THR A 87 4.40 -0.06 21.45
C THR A 87 4.57 1.26 20.72
N ALA A 88 5.75 1.55 20.17
CA ALA A 88 5.96 2.76 19.39
C ALA A 88 5.06 2.78 18.16
N THR A 89 4.97 1.69 17.40
CA THR A 89 4.06 1.58 16.24
C THR A 89 2.60 1.71 16.65
N LEU A 90 2.16 1.05 17.72
CA LEU A 90 0.77 1.11 18.17
C LEU A 90 0.37 2.51 18.65
N VAL A 91 1.20 3.13 19.50
CA VAL A 91 0.91 4.47 20.06
C VAL A 91 0.93 5.52 18.96
N THR A 92 1.95 5.52 18.10
CA THR A 92 2.04 6.46 16.97
C THR A 92 0.89 6.29 15.99
N SER A 93 0.54 5.04 15.64
CA SER A 93 -0.59 4.76 14.74
C SER A 93 -1.92 5.19 15.36
N PHE A 94 -2.10 4.95 16.66
CA PHE A 94 -3.31 5.34 17.38
C PHE A 94 -3.49 6.86 17.39
N ILE A 95 -2.45 7.61 17.77
CA ILE A 95 -2.48 9.08 17.75
C ILE A 95 -2.70 9.60 16.33
N ALA A 96 -2.00 9.03 15.34
CA ALA A 96 -2.18 9.40 13.94
C ALA A 96 -3.63 9.19 13.48
N MET A 97 -4.27 8.06 13.81
CA MET A 97 -5.67 7.80 13.46
C MET A 97 -6.64 8.74 14.17
N LEU A 98 -6.39 9.07 15.45
CA LEU A 98 -7.22 10.02 16.18
C LEU A 98 -7.28 11.40 15.53
N ILE A 99 -6.24 11.80 14.81
CA ILE A 99 -6.17 13.09 14.11
C ILE A 99 -6.61 12.92 12.64
N ALA A 100 -6.08 11.92 11.95
CA ALA A 100 -6.29 11.72 10.52
C ALA A 100 -7.73 11.28 10.19
N LEU A 101 -8.37 10.45 11.02
CA LEU A 101 -9.73 9.99 10.72
C LEU A 101 -10.77 11.11 10.82
N PRO A 102 -10.83 11.92 11.91
CA PRO A 102 -11.80 13.01 11.96
C PRO A 102 -11.59 14.05 10.87
N LEU A 103 -10.33 14.42 10.60
CA LEU A 103 -10.01 15.39 9.54
C LEU A 103 -10.30 14.84 8.15
N GLY A 104 -9.87 13.61 7.87
CA GLY A 104 -10.10 12.96 6.57
C GLY A 104 -11.59 12.76 6.29
N LEU A 105 -12.34 12.29 7.29
CA LEU A 105 -13.79 12.14 7.18
C LEU A 105 -14.50 13.50 7.02
N GLY A 106 -14.10 14.51 7.79
CA GLY A 106 -14.65 15.87 7.68
C GLY A 106 -14.42 16.48 6.30
N VAL A 107 -13.21 16.33 5.74
CA VAL A 107 -12.88 16.77 4.38
C VAL A 107 -13.70 16.00 3.34
N ALA A 108 -13.87 14.69 3.52
CA ALA A 108 -14.68 13.87 2.62
C ALA A 108 -16.15 14.32 2.60
N ILE A 109 -16.76 14.52 3.78
CA ILE A 109 -18.14 15.01 3.92
C ILE A 109 -18.29 16.41 3.33
N TYR A 110 -17.37 17.33 3.63
CA TYR A 110 -17.40 18.68 3.06
C TYR A 110 -17.36 18.64 1.53
N LEU A 111 -16.47 17.84 0.96
CA LEU A 111 -16.29 17.75 -0.48
C LEU A 111 -17.45 17.04 -1.21
N SER A 112 -18.15 16.13 -0.52
CA SER A 112 -19.30 15.41 -1.09
C SER A 112 -20.60 16.20 -0.99
N GLU A 113 -20.86 16.85 0.15
CA GLU A 113 -22.17 17.44 0.44
C GLU A 113 -22.20 18.98 0.39
N TYR A 114 -21.11 19.65 0.76
CA TYR A 114 -21.12 21.10 1.04
C TYR A 114 -20.28 21.94 0.07
N ALA A 115 -19.31 21.34 -0.62
CA ALA A 115 -18.38 22.07 -1.47
C ALA A 115 -19.09 22.60 -2.72
N SER A 116 -18.96 23.92 -2.94
CA SER A 116 -19.36 24.54 -4.21
C SER A 116 -18.54 23.96 -5.38
N GLU A 117 -19.09 24.04 -6.59
CA GLU A 117 -18.44 23.54 -7.82
C GLU A 117 -16.99 24.03 -7.98
N ARG A 118 -16.73 25.31 -7.68
CA ARG A 118 -15.37 25.90 -7.74
C ARG A 118 -14.43 25.30 -6.70
N ALA A 119 -14.91 25.11 -5.46
CA ALA A 119 -14.10 24.51 -4.41
C ALA A 119 -13.77 23.05 -4.76
N ARG A 120 -14.76 22.31 -5.26
CA ARG A 120 -14.59 20.92 -5.68
C ARG A 120 -13.59 20.78 -6.83
N SER A 121 -13.66 21.66 -7.84
CA SER A 121 -12.75 21.65 -8.99
C SER A 121 -11.29 21.95 -8.64
N LEU A 122 -11.03 22.62 -7.51
CA LEU A 122 -9.68 22.94 -7.06
C LEU A 122 -9.16 21.94 -6.02
N LEU A 123 -9.95 21.66 -4.99
CA LEU A 123 -9.53 20.83 -3.87
C LEU A 123 -9.36 19.38 -4.27
N LYS A 124 -10.23 18.83 -5.13
CA LYS A 124 -10.18 17.42 -5.50
C LYS A 124 -8.88 17.06 -6.24
N PRO A 125 -8.44 17.78 -7.29
CA PRO A 125 -7.14 17.51 -7.92
C PRO A 125 -5.95 17.67 -6.97
N ILE A 126 -5.98 18.68 -6.08
CA ILE A 126 -4.91 18.87 -5.08
C ILE A 126 -4.81 17.65 -4.17
N LEU A 127 -5.94 17.16 -3.65
CA LEU A 127 -5.98 15.97 -2.80
C LEU A 127 -5.51 14.72 -3.55
N GLU A 128 -5.88 14.55 -4.82
CA GLU A 128 -5.42 13.44 -5.65
C GLU A 128 -3.90 13.48 -5.88
N VAL A 129 -3.34 14.67 -6.14
CA VAL A 129 -1.90 14.87 -6.28
C VAL A 129 -1.18 14.60 -4.96
N LEU A 130 -1.68 15.12 -3.83
CA LEU A 130 -1.11 14.86 -2.51
C LEU A 130 -1.15 13.37 -2.16
N ALA A 131 -2.26 12.68 -2.45
CA ALA A 131 -2.36 11.23 -2.24
C ALA A 131 -1.40 10.43 -3.14
N GLY A 132 -1.04 10.97 -4.31
CA GLY A 132 -0.10 10.35 -5.25
C GLY A 132 1.38 10.56 -4.93
N VAL A 133 1.72 11.38 -3.94
CA VAL A 133 3.12 11.60 -3.55
C VAL A 133 3.69 10.31 -2.93
N PRO A 134 4.90 9.86 -3.32
CA PRO A 134 5.50 8.66 -2.76
C PRO A 134 5.73 8.79 -1.25
N THR A 135 5.42 7.74 -0.49
CA THR A 135 5.57 7.72 0.98
C THR A 135 7.01 8.02 1.44
N VAL A 136 8.02 7.62 0.65
CA VAL A 136 9.43 7.92 0.92
C VAL A 136 9.72 9.42 0.93
N VAL A 137 9.04 10.20 0.08
CA VAL A 137 9.20 11.66 0.03
C VAL A 137 8.69 12.28 1.32
N TYR A 138 7.54 11.85 1.82
CA TYR A 138 7.01 12.31 3.11
C TYR A 138 7.91 11.93 4.28
N GLY A 139 8.48 10.72 4.26
CA GLY A 139 9.46 10.30 5.27
C GLY A 139 10.72 11.17 5.27
N TYR A 140 11.28 11.44 4.09
CA TYR A 140 12.46 12.30 3.98
C TYR A 140 12.16 13.75 4.36
N PHE A 141 10.99 14.29 3.99
CA PHE A 141 10.52 15.60 4.42
C PHE A 141 10.39 15.70 5.94
N ALA A 142 9.85 14.65 6.59
CA ALA A 142 9.74 14.62 8.05
C ALA A 142 11.13 14.68 8.73
N LEU A 143 12.11 13.94 8.20
CA LEU A 143 13.47 13.94 8.74
C LEU A 143 14.22 15.26 8.49
N THR A 144 14.07 15.84 7.30
CA THR A 144 14.89 17.00 6.89
C THR A 144 14.26 18.36 7.19
N PHE A 145 12.94 18.43 7.31
CA PHE A 145 12.23 19.68 7.54
C PHE A 145 11.44 19.68 8.86
N MET A 146 10.63 18.64 9.14
CA MET A 146 9.87 18.60 10.40
C MET A 146 10.76 18.40 11.63
N THR A 147 11.76 17.51 11.57
CA THR A 147 12.62 17.24 12.74
C THR A 147 13.38 18.48 13.20
N PRO A 148 14.04 19.27 12.32
CA PRO A 148 14.64 20.55 12.73
C PRO A 148 13.63 21.54 13.31
N LEU A 149 12.42 21.63 12.73
CA LEU A 149 11.38 22.50 13.26
C LEU A 149 10.96 22.09 14.66
N LEU A 150 10.75 20.80 14.91
CA LEU A 150 10.42 20.29 16.23
C LEU A 150 11.53 20.58 17.25
N ARG A 151 12.80 20.43 16.86
CA ARG A 151 13.94 20.76 17.73
C ARG A 151 13.99 22.24 18.12
N ILE A 152 13.56 23.14 17.24
CA ILE A 152 13.46 24.57 17.58
C ILE A 152 12.43 24.82 18.69
N PHE A 153 11.29 24.12 18.67
CA PHE A 153 10.21 24.32 19.65
C PHE A 153 10.37 23.50 20.94
N PHE A 154 10.97 22.32 20.86
CA PHE A 154 11.02 21.34 21.95
C PHE A 154 12.44 21.01 22.42
N GLY A 155 13.48 21.54 21.76
CA GLY A 155 14.90 21.32 22.08
C GLY A 155 15.54 20.13 21.34
N ASP A 156 16.87 20.02 21.42
CA ASP A 156 17.68 19.03 20.68
C ASP A 156 17.43 17.56 21.08
N GLN A 157 16.63 17.32 22.11
CA GLN A 157 16.32 15.99 22.63
C GLN A 157 15.15 15.30 21.90
N VAL A 158 14.56 15.98 20.90
CA VAL A 158 13.51 15.46 19.99
C VAL A 158 14.11 15.07 18.64
#